data_AF-A0A967Q7J7-F1
#
_entry.id   AF-A0A967Q7J7-F1
#
_cell.length_a   1.000
_cell.length_b   1.000
_cell.length_c   1.000
_cell.angle_alpha   90.00
_cell.angle_beta   90.00
_cell.angle_gamma   90.00
#
_symmetry.space_group_name_H-M   'P 1'
#
loop_
_entity.id
_entity.type
_entity.pdbx_description
1 polymer ?
#
loop_
_entity_poly.entity_id
_entity_poly.type
_entity_poly.pdbx_seq_one_letter_code
_entity_poly.pdbx_strand_id
1 'polypeptide(L)' 'MENMSRLLQIMRRLREPERGCPWDRRQSYASLVPYTLEEAYEVAEAVERGDDPALREELGD' A
#
# COMPACT_ATOMS: atom_id res chain seq x y z
N MET A 1 -14.26 -7.80 -8.24
CA MET A 1 -13.00 -8.59 -8.29
C MET A 1 -11.97 -8.02 -9.26
N GLU A 2 -12.38 -7.34 -10.34
CA GLU A 2 -11.47 -6.76 -11.35
C GLU A 2 -10.40 -5.79 -10.76
N ASN A 3 -10.79 -4.90 -9.85
CA ASN A 3 -9.85 -3.94 -9.22
C ASN A 3 -8.75 -4.63 -8.41
N MET A 4 -9.09 -5.67 -7.64
CA MET A 4 -8.11 -6.43 -6.87
C MET A 4 -7.13 -7.17 -7.79
N SER A 5 -7.64 -7.78 -8.86
CA SER A 5 -6.78 -8.41 -9.88
C SER A 5 -5.84 -7.40 -10.53
N ARG A 6 -6.31 -6.18 -10.82
CA ARG A 6 -5.49 -5.10 -11.35
C ARG A 6 -4.40 -4.65 -10.37
N LEU A 7 -4.74 -4.49 -9.09
CA LEU A 7 -3.76 -4.16 -8.03
C LEU A 7 -2.64 -5.21 -7.96
N LEU A 8 -3.02 -6.50 -7.93
CA LEU A 8 -2.05 -7.61 -7.90
C LEU A 8 -1.15 -7.63 -9.16
N GLN A 9 -1.71 -7.31 -10.34
CA GLN A 9 -0.93 -7.18 -11.57
C GLN A 9 0.07 -6.02 -11.51
N ILE A 10 -0.33 -4.88 -10.94
CA ILE A 10 0.56 -3.72 -10.74
C ILE A 10 1.69 -4.11 -9.78
N MET A 11 1.38 -4.70 -8.62
CA MET A 11 2.39 -5.15 -7.64
C MET A 11 3.38 -6.14 -8.25
N ARG A 12 2.89 -7.07 -9.08
CA ARG A 12 3.74 -8.02 -9.81
C ARG A 12 4.68 -7.31 -10.79
N ARG A 13 4.20 -6.29 -11.50
CA ARG A 13 5.01 -5.51 -12.45
C ARG A 13 6.07 -4.67 -11.73
N LEU A 14 5.71 -4.04 -10.60
CA LEU A 14 6.65 -3.24 -9.80
C LEU A 14 7.79 -4.08 -9.22
N ARG A 15 7.49 -5.32 -8.81
CA ARG A 15 8.49 -6.23 -8.21
C ARG A 15 9.16 -7.17 -9.21
N GLU A 16 8.97 -6.96 -10.51
CA GLU A 16 9.55 -7.82 -11.55
C GLU A 16 11.11 -7.78 -11.50
N PRO A 17 11.80 -8.93 -11.54
CA PRO A 17 13.25 -9.00 -11.32
C PRO A 17 14.16 -8.24 -12.28
N GLU A 18 13.78 -7.95 -13.52
CA GLU A 18 14.67 -7.31 -14.49
C GLU A 18 14.36 -5.82 -14.70
N ARG A 19 13.07 -5.50 -14.80
CA ARG A 19 12.51 -4.21 -15.25
C ARG A 19 11.58 -3.59 -14.21
N GLY A 20 11.37 -4.23 -13.07
CA GLY A 20 10.60 -3.67 -11.97
C GLY A 20 11.25 -2.42 -11.36
N CYS A 21 10.47 -1.69 -10.57
CA CYS A 21 10.94 -0.52 -9.85
C CYS A 21 12.11 -0.88 -8.90
N PRO A 22 13.28 -0.22 -8.99
CA PRO A 22 14.43 -0.55 -8.15
C PRO A 22 14.17 -0.42 -6.65
N TRP A 23 13.24 0.44 -6.23
CA TRP A 23 12.88 0.59 -4.82
C TRP A 23 12.01 -0.58 -4.34
N ASP A 24 10.93 -0.91 -5.06
CA ASP A 24 10.02 -2.00 -4.70
C ASP A 24 10.72 -3.36 -4.64
N ARG A 25 11.64 -3.60 -5.57
CA ARG A 25 12.44 -4.83 -5.64
C ARG A 25 13.37 -5.01 -4.45
N ARG A 26 13.81 -3.91 -3.81
CA ARG A 26 14.69 -3.93 -2.65
C ARG A 26 13.93 -4.13 -1.33
N GLN A 27 12.61 -4.02 -1.34
CA GLN A 27 11.81 -4.16 -0.11
C GLN A 27 11.75 -5.61 0.36
N SER A 28 11.87 -5.76 1.68
CA SER A 28 11.65 -7.00 2.44
C SER A 28 10.47 -6.81 3.38
N TYR A 29 9.94 -7.89 3.97
CA TYR A 29 8.89 -7.73 4.98
C TYR A 29 9.32 -6.82 6.13
N ALA A 30 10.58 -6.92 6.57
CA ALA A 30 11.12 -6.09 7.65
C ALA A 30 11.20 -4.60 7.27
N SER A 31 11.53 -4.28 6.01
CA SER A 31 11.61 -2.87 5.58
C SER A 31 10.23 -2.24 5.38
N LEU A 32 9.18 -3.04 5.20
CA LEU A 32 7.81 -2.57 5.05
C LEU A 32 7.10 -2.28 6.38
N VAL A 33 7.54 -2.88 7.50
CA VAL A 33 6.93 -2.71 8.83
C VAL A 33 6.68 -1.25 9.22
N PRO A 34 7.66 -0.32 9.14
CA PRO A 34 7.40 1.06 9.55
C PRO A 34 6.25 1.70 8.77
N TYR A 35 6.22 1.50 7.45
CA TYR A 35 5.15 2.01 6.58
C TYR A 35 3.80 1.36 6.92
N THR A 36 3.75 0.04 7.09
CA THR A 36 2.50 -0.64 7.48
C THR A 36 1.94 -0.15 8.82
N LEU A 37 2.80 0.26 9.76
CA LEU A 37 2.36 0.86 11.02
C LEU A 37 1.84 2.28 10.82
N GLU A 38 2.52 3.09 10.00
CA GLU A 38 2.12 4.45 9.64
C GLU A 38 0.70 4.48 9.04
N GLU A 39 0.47 3.72 7.98
CA GLU A 39 -0.86 3.63 7.32
C GLU A 39 -1.96 3.17 8.29
N ALA A 40 -1.65 2.25 9.21
CA ALA A 40 -2.62 1.78 10.20
C ALA A 40 -3.01 2.88 11.20
N TYR A 41 -2.09 3.79 11.54
CA TYR A 41 -2.40 4.96 12.35
C TYR A 41 -3.16 6.02 11.56
N GLU A 42 -2.88 6.19 10.28
CA GLU A 42 -3.60 7.13 9.40
C GLU A 42 -5.04 6.69 9.18
N VAL A 43 -5.28 5.39 8.96
CA VAL A 43 -6.64 4.80 8.97
C VAL A 43 -7.35 5.09 10.30
N ALA A 44 -6.67 4.87 11.44
CA ALA A 44 -7.27 5.13 12.75
C ALA A 44 -7.62 6.60 12.93
N GLU A 45 -6.73 7.50 12.53
CA GLU A 45 -6.95 8.95 12.58
C GLU A 45 -8.14 9.38 11.70
N ALA A 46 -8.24 8.87 10.48
CA ALA A 46 -9.36 9.18 9.57
C ALA A 46 -10.71 8.75 10.19
N VAL A 47 -10.75 7.59 10.85
CA VAL A 47 -11.93 7.13 11.60
C VAL A 47 -12.24 8.06 12.78
N GLU A 48 -11.24 8.44 13.58
CA GLU A 48 -11.43 9.32 14.74
C GLU A 48 -11.95 10.71 14.34
N ARG A 49 -11.54 11.21 13.18
CA ARG A 49 -11.98 12.49 12.61
C ARG A 49 -13.33 12.41 11.88
N GLY A 50 -13.83 11.20 11.58
CA GLY A 50 -15.02 11.00 10.76
C GLY A 50 -14.83 11.47 9.31
N ASP A 51 -13.61 11.36 8.78
CA ASP A 51 -13.25 11.79 7.44
C ASP A 51 -13.32 10.61 6.45
N ASP A 52 -14.52 10.38 5.90
CA ASP A 52 -14.77 9.29 4.95
C ASP A 52 -13.91 9.36 3.67
N PRO A 53 -13.65 10.55 3.08
CA PRO A 53 -12.68 10.69 1.99
C PRO A 53 -11.29 10.20 2.35
N ALA A 54 -10.71 10.65 3.47
CA ALA A 54 -9.39 10.23 3.93
C ALA A 54 -9.38 8.73 4.22
N LEU A 55 -10.40 8.22 4.92
CA LEU A 55 -10.51 6.79 5.22
C LEU A 55 -10.46 5.92 3.95
N ARG A 56 -11.07 6.37 2.84
CA ARG A 56 -11.03 5.65 1.58
C ARG A 56 -9.64 5.68 0.93
N GLU A 57 -8.88 6.75 1.13
CA GLU A 57 -7.51 6.92 0.66
C GLU A 57 -6.57 5.98 1.42
N GLU A 58 -6.55 6.06 2.75
CA GLU A 58 -5.63 5.25 3.57
C GLU A 58 -5.91 3.74 3.51
N LEU A 59 -7.16 3.34 3.24
CA LEU A 59 -7.48 1.92 2.99
C LEU A 59 -6.96 1.39 1.64
N GLY A 60 -6.57 2.30 0.75
CA GLY A 60 -6.09 2.01 -0.60
C GLY A 60 -4.57 1.97 -0.75
N ASP A 61 -3.84 2.60 0.16
CA ASP A 61 -2.37 2.65 0.20
C ASP A 61 -1.75 1.29 0.58
#